data_AF-A0A7C1EIB8-F1
#
_entry.id   AF-A0A7C1EIB8-F1
#
_cell.length_a   1.000
_cell.length_b   1.000
_cell.length_c   1.000
_cell.angle_alpha   90.00
_cell.angle_beta   90.00
_cell.angle_gamma   90.00
#
_symmetry.space_group_name_H-M   'P 1'
#
loop_
_entity.id
_entity.type
_entity.pdbx_description
1 polymer ?
#
loop_
_entity_poly.entity_id
_entity_poly.type
_entity_poly.pdbx_seq_one_letter_code
_entity_poly.pdbx_strand_id
1 'polypeptide(L)'
;MAPPFLPSAVRAILSEIRDVYQSSGQSSVTHFTEKDMQKWGNMLGALREVLYDKIASCLACGFHNLELTFEFCDSVMNGLHEFIVKVNDERPDLFWDIYLAFDEGEYYHGNNRDDDPVEVYTRPMIAQIVEKGTFA
;
A
#
# COMPACT_ATOMS: atom_id res chain seq x y z
N MET A 1 -3.99 -4.26 -22.97
CA MET A 1 -5.26 -4.27 -22.23
C MET A 1 -5.15 -3.14 -21.22
N ALA A 2 -5.99 -2.10 -21.28
CA ALA A 2 -5.94 -1.03 -20.27
C ALA A 2 -6.42 -1.59 -18.93
N PRO A 3 -5.82 -1.23 -17.79
CA PRO A 3 -6.27 -1.73 -16.50
C PRO A 3 -7.73 -1.31 -16.29
N PRO A 4 -8.56 -2.15 -15.64
CA PRO A 4 -9.93 -1.78 -15.31
C PRO A 4 -9.89 -0.45 -14.54
N PHE A 5 -10.62 0.55 -15.06
CA PHE A 5 -10.69 1.87 -14.44
C PHE A 5 -11.02 1.69 -12.96
N LEU A 6 -10.09 2.09 -12.08
CA LEU A 6 -10.33 2.05 -10.64
C LEU A 6 -11.66 2.75 -10.34
N PRO A 7 -12.54 2.16 -9.50
CA PRO A 7 -13.78 2.79 -9.08
C PRO A 7 -13.52 4.23 -8.63
N SER A 8 -14.43 5.15 -8.92
CA SER A 8 -14.27 6.57 -8.56
C SER A 8 -13.94 6.77 -7.07
N ALA A 9 -14.52 5.93 -6.20
CA ALA A 9 -14.25 5.90 -4.77
C ALA A 9 -12.76 5.60 -4.45
N VAL A 10 -12.15 4.61 -5.11
CA VAL A 10 -10.74 4.25 -4.88
C VAL A 10 -9.81 5.38 -5.30
N ARG A 11 -10.09 6.04 -6.43
CA ARG A 11 -9.31 7.21 -6.87
C ARG A 11 -9.41 8.38 -5.89
N ALA A 12 -10.60 8.61 -5.34
CA ALA A 12 -10.79 9.65 -4.32
C ALA A 12 -10.02 9.31 -3.03
N ILE A 13 -10.04 8.05 -2.59
CA ILE A 13 -9.27 7.60 -1.42
C ILE A 13 -7.77 7.79 -1.65
N LEU A 14 -7.22 7.39 -2.80
CA LEU A 14 -5.80 7.60 -3.11
C LEU A 14 -5.40 9.09 -3.17
N SER A 15 -6.30 9.95 -3.64
CA SER A 15 -6.09 11.40 -3.61
C SER A 15 -5.98 11.90 -2.17
N GLU A 16 -6.88 11.45 -1.27
CA GLU A 16 -6.84 11.86 0.13
C GLU A 16 -5.60 11.31 0.85
N ILE A 17 -5.22 10.06 0.60
CA ILE A 17 -3.98 9.49 1.15
C ILE A 17 -2.77 10.32 0.72
N ARG A 18 -2.73 10.77 -0.54
CA ARG A 18 -1.67 11.63 -1.05
C ARG A 18 -1.64 12.98 -0.34
N ASP A 19 -2.81 13.58 -0.10
CA ASP A 19 -2.90 14.84 0.64
C ASP A 19 -2.40 14.67 2.09
N VAL A 20 -2.77 13.57 2.75
CA VAL A 20 -2.28 13.23 4.11
C VAL A 20 -0.77 13.07 4.09
N TYR A 21 -0.22 12.29 3.17
CA TYR A 21 1.24 12.07 3.02
C TYR A 21 2.02 13.37 2.75
N GLN A 22 1.47 14.26 1.93
CA GLN A 22 2.11 15.56 1.66
C GLN A 22 2.06 16.48 2.88
N SER A 23 0.96 16.44 3.65
CA SER A 23 0.80 17.26 4.86
C SER A 23 1.70 16.82 6.03
N SER A 24 2.11 15.54 6.06
CA SER A 24 3.03 14.99 7.08
C SER A 24 4.51 15.27 6.77
N GLY A 25 4.81 16.04 5.72
CA GLY A 25 6.18 16.37 5.33
C GLY A 25 6.98 15.18 4.82
N GLN A 26 6.32 14.15 4.26
CA GLN A 26 6.95 12.90 3.81
C GLN A 26 7.68 12.18 4.96
N SER A 27 7.09 12.20 6.15
CA SER A 27 7.55 11.38 7.27
C SER A 27 7.61 9.90 6.86
N SER A 28 8.47 9.13 7.54
CA SER A 28 8.66 7.70 7.26
C SER A 28 7.36 6.91 7.32
N VAL A 29 6.37 7.34 8.13
CA VAL A 29 5.07 6.68 8.25
C VAL A 29 3.91 7.66 8.12
N THR A 30 2.89 7.28 7.35
CA THR A 30 1.66 8.05 7.22
C THR A 30 0.71 7.72 8.37
N HIS A 31 0.33 8.71 9.18
CA HIS A 31 -0.57 8.46 10.31
C HIS A 31 -2.04 8.53 9.88
N PHE A 32 -2.74 7.39 9.98
CA PHE A 32 -4.18 7.30 9.75
C PHE A 32 -4.98 7.25 11.04
N THR A 33 -6.21 7.73 10.98
CA THR A 33 -7.14 7.76 12.11
C THR A 33 -8.37 6.89 11.84
N GLU A 34 -9.11 6.60 12.91
CA GLU A 34 -10.41 5.91 12.82
C GLU A 34 -11.39 6.65 11.89
N LYS A 35 -11.34 7.99 11.86
CA LYS A 35 -12.20 8.79 10.98
C LYS A 35 -11.86 8.58 9.51
N ASP A 36 -10.59 8.39 9.19
CA ASP A 36 -10.14 8.13 7.81
C ASP A 36 -10.66 6.76 7.36
N MET A 37 -10.48 5.73 8.19
CA MET A 37 -10.96 4.38 7.89
C MET A 37 -12.49 4.33 7.75
N GLN A 38 -13.22 4.99 8.64
CA GLN A 38 -14.68 5.05 8.54
C GLN A 38 -15.13 5.78 7.27
N LYS A 39 -14.48 6.90 6.93
CA LYS A 39 -14.79 7.67 5.73
C LYS A 39 -14.53 6.85 4.47
N TRP A 40 -13.36 6.24 4.35
CA TRP A 40 -12.99 5.47 3.16
C TRP A 40 -13.79 4.17 3.04
N GLY A 41 -14.09 3.50 4.15
CA GLY A 41 -15.00 2.35 4.17
C GLY A 41 -16.40 2.71 3.67
N ASN A 42 -16.94 3.85 4.11
CA ASN A 42 -18.24 4.35 3.62
C ASN A 42 -18.21 4.72 2.12
N MET A 43 -17.10 5.27 1.63
CA MET A 43 -16.94 5.60 0.21
C MET A 43 -16.93 4.34 -0.68
N LEU A 44 -16.36 3.24 -0.19
CA LEU A 44 -16.37 1.95 -0.89
C LEU A 44 -17.63 1.12 -0.64
N GLY A 45 -18.41 1.44 0.39
CA GLY A 45 -19.50 0.59 0.85
C GLY A 45 -18.99 -0.78 1.32
N ALA A 46 -17.80 -0.82 1.93
CA ALA A 46 -17.08 -2.05 2.22
C ALA A 46 -16.62 -2.12 3.69
N LEU A 47 -16.36 -3.34 4.14
CA LEU A 47 -15.72 -3.61 5.43
C LEU A 47 -14.25 -3.15 5.42
N ARG A 48 -13.66 -2.98 6.60
CA ARG A 48 -12.27 -2.51 6.73
C ARG A 48 -11.25 -3.45 6.10
N GLU A 49 -11.43 -4.76 6.25
CA GLU A 49 -10.59 -5.78 5.60
C GLU A 49 -10.51 -5.58 4.07
N VAL A 50 -11.66 -5.33 3.43
CA VAL A 50 -11.74 -5.08 2.00
C VAL A 50 -11.11 -3.73 1.63
N LEU A 51 -11.26 -2.72 2.49
CA LEU A 51 -10.60 -1.42 2.32
C LEU A 51 -9.07 -1.58 2.31
N TYR A 52 -8.51 -2.34 3.26
CA TYR A 52 -7.07 -2.58 3.37
C TYR A 52 -6.52 -3.25 2.10
N ASP A 53 -7.15 -4.34 1.65
CA ASP A 53 -6.76 -5.03 0.42
C ASP A 53 -6.86 -4.13 -0.81
N LYS A 54 -7.92 -3.31 -0.90
CA LYS A 54 -8.12 -2.40 -2.03
C LYS A 54 -7.07 -1.30 -2.08
N ILE A 55 -6.71 -0.70 -0.94
CA ILE A 55 -5.64 0.30 -0.92
C ILE A 55 -4.30 -0.38 -1.26
N ALA A 56 -3.95 -1.48 -0.60
CA ALA A 56 -2.68 -2.19 -0.83
C ALA A 56 -2.53 -2.62 -2.30
N SER A 57 -3.57 -3.20 -2.89
CA SER A 57 -3.57 -3.61 -4.31
C SER A 57 -3.34 -2.43 -5.25
N CYS A 58 -3.91 -1.26 -4.95
CA CYS A 58 -3.69 -0.06 -5.78
C CYS A 58 -2.27 0.47 -5.67
N LEU A 59 -1.68 0.44 -4.47
CA LEU A 59 -0.29 0.81 -4.27
C LEU A 59 0.64 -0.15 -5.01
N ALA A 60 0.42 -1.45 -4.88
CA ALA A 60 1.18 -2.48 -5.59
C ALA A 60 1.11 -2.29 -7.12
N CYS A 61 -0.09 -2.09 -7.68
CA CYS A 61 -0.25 -1.83 -9.12
C CYS A 61 0.42 -0.53 -9.56
N GLY A 62 0.24 0.57 -8.81
CA GLY A 62 0.82 1.86 -9.13
C GLY A 62 2.35 1.84 -9.06
N PHE A 63 2.91 1.16 -8.06
CA PHE A 63 4.36 0.96 -7.93
C PHE A 63 4.91 0.10 -9.09
N HIS A 64 4.24 -1.02 -9.39
CA HIS A 64 4.61 -1.90 -10.51
C HIS A 64 4.61 -1.17 -11.86
N ASN A 65 3.64 -0.28 -12.07
CA ASN A 65 3.52 0.52 -13.30
C ASN A 65 4.40 1.78 -13.31
N LEU A 66 5.26 1.99 -12.30
CA LEU A 66 6.11 3.18 -12.15
C LEU A 66 5.32 4.49 -12.00
N GLU A 67 4.07 4.42 -11.53
CA GLU A 67 3.20 5.57 -11.29
C GLU A 67 3.32 6.12 -9.87
N LEU A 68 3.75 5.28 -8.93
CA LEU A 68 3.95 5.61 -7.52
C LEU A 68 5.39 5.26 -7.11
N THR A 69 5.98 6.07 -6.23
CA THR A 69 7.33 5.82 -5.71
C THR A 69 7.30 4.80 -4.57
N PHE A 70 8.47 4.23 -4.28
CA PHE A 70 8.64 3.31 -3.15
C PHE A 70 8.27 4.01 -1.84
N GLU A 71 8.82 5.20 -1.59
CA GLU A 71 8.67 5.94 -0.33
C GLU A 71 7.21 6.29 -0.04
N PHE A 72 6.43 6.59 -1.08
CA PHE A 72 5.01 6.84 -0.92
C PHE A 72 4.26 5.56 -0.54
N CYS A 73 4.50 4.47 -1.28
CA CYS A 73 3.78 3.22 -1.04
C CYS A 73 4.14 2.63 0.32
N ASP A 74 5.43 2.60 0.65
CA ASP A 74 5.97 2.13 1.91
C ASP A 74 5.40 2.90 3.12
N SER A 75 5.44 4.23 3.07
CA SER A 75 4.90 5.09 4.14
C SER A 75 3.40 4.85 4.38
N VAL A 76 2.63 4.58 3.32
CA VAL A 76 1.20 4.27 3.43
C VAL A 76 0.98 2.86 3.98
N MET A 77 1.74 1.87 3.51
CA MET A 77 1.63 0.49 3.99
C MET A 77 1.98 0.39 5.48
N ASN A 78 3.06 1.05 5.90
CA ASN A 78 3.43 1.18 7.32
C ASN A 78 2.34 1.89 8.13
N GLY A 79 1.75 2.96 7.58
CA GLY A 79 0.66 3.69 8.21
C GLY A 79 -0.58 2.83 8.47
N LEU A 80 -0.97 2.02 7.47
CA LEU A 80 -2.09 1.09 7.59
C LEU A 80 -1.75 -0.04 8.57
N HIS A 81 -0.53 -0.57 8.52
CA HIS A 81 -0.09 -1.62 9.44
C HIS A 81 -0.13 -1.15 10.90
N GLU A 82 0.43 0.03 11.20
CA GLU A 82 0.38 0.65 12.52
C GLU A 82 -1.07 0.83 13.01
N PHE A 83 -1.96 1.28 12.12
CA PHE A 83 -3.38 1.44 12.45
C PHE A 83 -4.03 0.11 12.82
N ILE A 84 -3.87 -0.92 11.98
CA ILE A 84 -4.43 -2.27 12.19
C ILE A 84 -3.96 -2.83 13.54
N VAL A 85 -2.67 -2.73 13.84
CA VAL A 85 -2.09 -3.20 15.11
C VAL A 85 -2.68 -2.43 16.30
N LYS A 86 -2.79 -1.10 16.18
CA LYS A 86 -3.29 -0.23 17.26
C LYS A 86 -4.74 -0.53 17.64
N VAL A 87 -5.60 -0.82 16.67
CA VAL A 87 -7.03 -1.09 16.91
C VAL A 87 -7.34 -2.59 17.04
N ASN A 88 -6.32 -3.45 16.88
CA ASN A 88 -6.46 -4.91 16.89
C ASN A 88 -7.49 -5.41 15.86
N ASP A 89 -7.42 -4.86 14.64
CA ASP A 89 -8.27 -5.23 13.50
C ASP A 89 -7.77 -6.52 12.82
N GLU A 90 -8.66 -7.16 12.07
CA GLU A 90 -8.31 -8.26 11.19
C GLU A 90 -7.40 -7.78 10.05
N ARG A 91 -6.33 -8.55 9.81
CA ARG A 91 -5.35 -8.26 8.78
C ARG A 91 -5.54 -9.24 7.63
N PRO A 92 -5.95 -8.77 6.44
CA PRO A 92 -6.08 -9.63 5.28
C PRO A 92 -4.73 -10.19 4.81
N ASP A 93 -4.76 -11.40 4.25
CA ASP A 93 -3.56 -12.06 3.72
C ASP A 93 -2.93 -11.28 2.56
N LEU A 94 -3.74 -10.76 1.62
CA LEU A 94 -3.24 -9.99 0.47
C LEU A 94 -2.58 -8.68 0.92
N PHE A 95 -3.23 -7.93 1.82
CA PHE A 95 -2.60 -6.77 2.47
C PHE A 95 -1.25 -7.16 3.09
N TRP A 96 -1.19 -8.29 3.80
CA TRP A 96 0.02 -8.72 4.49
C TRP A 96 1.15 -9.08 3.52
N ASP A 97 0.86 -9.80 2.44
CA ASP A 97 1.86 -10.13 1.42
C ASP A 97 2.43 -8.88 0.74
N ILE A 98 1.56 -7.90 0.46
CA ILE A 98 2.00 -6.61 -0.12
C ILE A 98 2.82 -5.82 0.91
N TYR A 99 2.41 -5.80 2.17
CA TYR A 99 3.15 -5.14 3.25
C TYR A 99 4.57 -5.70 3.35
N LEU A 100 4.70 -7.03 3.43
CA LEU A 100 6.00 -7.70 3.49
C LEU A 100 6.87 -7.38 2.27
N ALA A 101 6.28 -7.25 1.07
CA ALA A 101 7.05 -6.89 -0.11
C ALA A 101 7.67 -5.49 -0.02
N PHE A 102 6.97 -4.52 0.58
CA PHE A 102 7.53 -3.18 0.81
C PHE A 102 8.56 -3.18 1.95
N ASP A 103 8.27 -3.87 3.06
CA ASP A 103 9.18 -4.02 4.22
C ASP A 103 10.56 -4.57 3.82
N GLU A 104 10.60 -5.56 2.92
CA GLU A 104 11.86 -6.14 2.42
C GLU A 104 12.73 -5.15 1.63
N GLY A 105 12.15 -4.04 1.15
CA GLY A 105 12.86 -2.95 0.48
C GLY A 105 13.45 -1.89 1.42
N GLU A 106 13.10 -1.90 2.71
CA GLU A 106 13.54 -0.87 3.66
C GLU A 106 15.01 -1.05 4.10
N TYR A 107 15.55 -2.27 3.98
CA TYR A 107 16.84 -2.60 4.55
C TYR A 107 17.68 -3.45 3.60
N TYR A 108 19.00 -3.29 3.70
CA TYR A 108 19.89 -4.19 2.97
C TYR A 108 19.98 -5.53 3.67
N HIS A 109 19.89 -6.58 2.87
CA HIS A 109 19.91 -7.96 3.33
C HIS A 109 21.34 -8.47 3.50
N GLY A 110 21.66 -8.89 4.74
CA GLY A 110 22.99 -9.36 5.09
C GLY A 110 24.07 -8.29 4.94
N ASN A 111 25.18 -8.66 4.28
CA ASN A 111 26.33 -7.77 4.06
C ASN A 111 26.35 -7.15 2.65
N ASN A 112 25.35 -7.40 1.82
CA ASN A 112 25.29 -6.79 0.49
C ASN A 112 24.91 -5.32 0.63
N ARG A 113 25.79 -4.41 0.18
CA ARG A 113 25.53 -2.96 0.14
C ARG A 113 25.63 -2.40 -1.28
N ASP A 114 25.81 -3.28 -2.25
CA ASP A 114 26.03 -2.91 -3.65
C ASP A 114 24.70 -2.80 -4.40
N ASP A 115 23.69 -3.56 -3.98
CA ASP A 115 22.37 -3.58 -4.60
C ASP A 115 21.33 -2.77 -3.81
N ASP A 116 20.46 -2.06 -4.54
CA ASP A 116 19.28 -1.42 -3.99
C ASP A 116 18.25 -2.49 -3.56
N PRO A 117 17.88 -2.57 -2.26
CA PRO A 117 16.90 -3.54 -1.77
C PRO A 117 15.53 -3.42 -2.46
N VAL A 118 15.13 -2.22 -2.86
CA VAL A 118 13.86 -2.00 -3.57
C VAL A 118 13.88 -2.72 -4.92
N GLU A 119 14.99 -2.67 -5.62
CA GLU A 119 15.16 -3.28 -6.94
C GLU A 119 15.30 -4.82 -6.85
N VAL A 120 15.95 -5.32 -5.80
CA VAL A 120 16.22 -6.76 -5.64
C VAL A 120 15.08 -7.51 -4.96
N TYR A 121 14.34 -6.87 -4.04
CA TYR A 121 13.31 -7.53 -3.23
C TYR A 121 11.90 -7.00 -3.55
N THR A 122 11.64 -5.72 -3.28
CA THR A 122 10.28 -5.16 -3.43
C THR A 122 9.75 -5.28 -4.85
N ARG A 123 10.54 -4.88 -5.86
CA ARG A 123 10.09 -4.94 -7.27
C ARG A 123 9.73 -6.36 -7.71
N PRO A 124 10.59 -7.38 -7.53
CA PRO A 124 10.24 -8.75 -7.89
C PRO A 124 9.03 -9.29 -7.11
N MET A 125 8.92 -9.01 -5.81
CA MET A 125 7.80 -9.49 -4.99
C MET A 125 6.47 -8.86 -5.43
N ILE A 126 6.44 -7.53 -5.62
CA ILE A 126 5.26 -6.83 -6.10
C ILE A 126 4.88 -7.30 -7.51
N ALA A 127 5.85 -7.49 -8.41
CA ALA A 127 5.57 -8.02 -9.74
C ALA A 127 4.89 -9.39 -9.66
N GLN A 128 5.39 -10.30 -8.82
CA GLN A 128 4.75 -11.60 -8.63
C GLN A 128 3.32 -11.50 -8.08
N ILE A 129 3.08 -10.61 -7.12
CA ILE A 129 1.74 -10.40 -6.54
C ILE A 129 0.77 -9.88 -7.62
N VAL A 130 1.18 -8.85 -8.37
CA VAL A 130 0.35 -8.21 -9.41
C VAL A 130 0.11 -9.15 -10.60
N GLU A 131 1.11 -9.93 -11.01
CA GLU A 131 0.98 -10.85 -12.15
C GLU A 131 0.15 -12.11 -11.82
N LYS A 132 0.25 -12.62 -10.57
CA LYS A 132 -0.60 -13.73 -10.09
C LYS A 132 -2.02 -13.25 -9.80
N GLY A 133 -2.14 -12.05 -9.25
CA GLY A 133 -3.39 -11.36 -9.00
C GLY A 133 -3.92 -10.75 -10.28
N THR A 134 -4.40 -11.55 -11.23
CA THR A 134 -5.31 -11.00 -12.25
C THR A 134 -6.55 -10.53 -11.49
N PHE A 135 -6.59 -9.25 -11.09
CA PHE A 135 -7.68 -8.60 -10.37
C PHE A 135 -8.91 -8.52 -11.30
N ALA A 136 -9.55 -9.67 -11.51
CA ALA A 136 -10.81 -9.83 -12.22
C ALA A 136 -11.99 -9.52 -11.29
#